data_AF-A0A9P0QK04-F1
#
_entry.id   AF-A0A9P0QK04-F1
#
_cell.length_a   1.000
_cell.length_b   1.000
_cell.length_c   1.000
_cell.angle_alpha   90.00
_cell.angle_beta   90.00
_cell.angle_gamma   90.00
#
_symmetry.space_group_name_H-M   'P 1'
#
loop_
_entity.id
_entity.type
_entity.pdbx_description
1 polymer ?
#
loop_
_entity_poly.entity_id
_entity_poly.type
_entity_poly.pdbx_seq_one_letter_code
_entity_poly.pdbx_strand_id
1 'polypeptide(L)'
;MISRTRMLKGLMASKTCSQIGLMRSSSLILPMKRFNSTSASTSTTASDIKTTLTNFDTEQVSNNADQIATTLTSDQAGYLHSIGLADGWGPTAIIERILEITHVYTGLPWWATIAVATVGIRAAMVPLYVKASANAAKMSHVKPELDKALSDLQNASNQQEQLQAAANRKKIMKENDIKLSHQFYPMIQLPIAYGFFQGLRKMANYPVEGFETQGLAWFENLSAVDPYCGLQILTAAVVVGMVRSGGETGATQINPLMKKLLLWLPIVSIFITKEFSAAVVVYFAINSTFSFFQTLLLRSHWFRTFMKMPEMAKPNPDAPKGPSTVSEWWSDFNEKNQQKLEKKKQAANSKADAVQKRKISSTPQNFIKRH
;
A
#
# COMPACT_ATOMS: atom_id res chain seq x y z
N MET A 1 62.53 10.60 -28.08
CA MET A 1 61.52 11.65 -28.34
C MET A 1 60.98 12.14 -26.99
N ILE A 2 61.71 13.01 -26.28
CA ILE A 2 61.57 14.48 -26.27
C ILE A 2 60.11 14.87 -25.92
N SER A 3 59.76 14.96 -24.63
CA SER A 3 59.83 16.14 -23.74
C SER A 3 58.88 17.28 -24.12
N ARG A 4 57.89 17.60 -23.27
CA ARG A 4 57.77 18.93 -22.61
C ARG A 4 56.51 19.12 -21.75
N THR A 5 56.81 19.31 -20.48
CA THR A 5 56.24 20.13 -19.41
C THR A 5 55.58 21.46 -19.81
N ARG A 6 54.47 21.76 -19.12
CA ARG A 6 54.05 23.01 -18.41
C ARG A 6 54.05 24.40 -19.09
N MET A 7 52.99 25.13 -18.69
CA MET A 7 52.85 26.59 -18.44
C MET A 7 52.30 27.49 -19.55
N LEU A 8 51.10 28.04 -19.30
CA LEU A 8 50.72 29.48 -19.25
C LEU A 8 49.19 29.54 -19.00
N LYS A 9 48.70 29.79 -17.78
CA LYS A 9 48.46 31.11 -17.13
C LYS A 9 47.85 32.18 -18.07
N GLY A 10 46.53 32.37 -17.90
CA GLY A 10 45.94 33.66 -17.52
C GLY A 10 45.72 34.73 -18.59
N LEU A 11 44.46 35.10 -18.81
CA LEU A 11 43.86 36.44 -18.63
C LEU A 11 42.36 36.31 -18.95
N MET A 12 41.44 36.51 -18.00
CA MET A 12 40.78 37.81 -17.65
C MET A 12 40.00 38.39 -18.85
N ALA A 13 38.78 38.92 -18.75
CA ALA A 13 37.81 39.11 -17.68
C ALA A 13 36.55 39.80 -18.31
N SER A 14 35.48 39.85 -17.51
CA SER A 14 34.43 40.88 -17.51
C SER A 14 33.23 40.72 -18.46
N LYS A 15 32.04 40.50 -17.86
CA LYS A 15 31.02 41.56 -17.71
C LYS A 15 29.88 41.12 -16.76
N THR A 16 29.94 41.69 -15.57
CA THR A 16 28.89 42.35 -14.76
C THR A 16 27.46 41.82 -14.63
N CYS A 17 27.11 41.68 -13.35
CA CYS A 17 25.83 41.63 -12.63
C CYS A 17 24.73 42.63 -13.07
N SER A 18 23.45 42.22 -13.00
CA SER A 18 22.39 43.03 -12.37
C SER A 18 21.20 42.16 -11.96
N GLN A 19 20.66 42.46 -10.78
CA GLN A 19 19.48 41.88 -10.11
C GLN A 19 18.17 42.03 -10.91
N ILE A 20 17.20 41.16 -10.61
CA ILE A 20 15.73 41.38 -10.42
C ILE A 20 15.20 39.95 -10.13
N GLY A 21 14.67 39.59 -8.96
CA GLY A 21 13.47 40.13 -8.33
C GLY A 21 12.40 39.01 -8.33
N LEU A 22 12.23 38.36 -7.18
CA LEU A 22 11.21 37.33 -6.90
C LEU A 22 9.81 37.82 -7.30
N MET A 23 9.08 37.04 -8.11
CA MET A 23 7.62 37.14 -8.21
C MET A 23 6.96 35.82 -7.84
N ARG A 24 6.36 35.87 -6.65
CA ARG A 24 5.47 34.91 -6.02
C ARG A 24 4.09 35.04 -6.69
N SER A 25 3.61 34.01 -7.37
CA SER A 25 2.28 34.01 -7.99
C SER A 25 1.21 33.84 -6.92
N SER A 26 0.44 34.91 -6.70
CA SER A 26 -0.73 34.97 -5.83
C SER A 26 -1.90 34.20 -6.44
N SER A 27 -2.47 33.26 -5.68
CA SER A 27 -3.75 32.62 -5.98
C SER A 27 -4.90 33.56 -5.59
N LEU A 28 -5.79 33.81 -6.54
CA LEU A 28 -7.02 34.60 -6.39
C LEU A 28 -8.02 33.88 -5.47
N ILE A 29 -8.35 34.49 -4.33
CA ILE A 29 -9.52 34.12 -3.51
C ILE A 29 -10.53 35.27 -3.62
N LEU A 30 -11.71 34.95 -4.16
CA LEU A 30 -12.85 35.87 -4.27
C LEU A 30 -13.50 36.07 -2.88
N PRO A 31 -13.86 37.31 -2.48
CA PRO A 31 -14.60 37.53 -1.23
C PRO A 31 -16.12 37.37 -1.45
N MET A 32 -16.76 36.48 -0.68
CA MET A 32 -18.22 36.45 -0.53
C MET A 32 -18.67 37.65 0.32
N LYS A 33 -19.51 38.51 -0.26
CA LYS A 33 -20.25 39.55 0.45
C LYS A 33 -21.32 38.91 1.35
N ARG A 34 -21.24 39.11 2.67
CA ARG A 34 -22.38 38.95 3.58
C ARG A 34 -23.16 40.28 3.63
N PHE A 35 -24.47 40.20 3.44
CA PHE A 35 -25.36 41.35 3.49
C PHE A 35 -25.53 41.85 4.93
N ASN A 36 -25.33 43.16 5.09
CA ASN A 36 -25.71 43.97 6.24
C ASN A 36 -27.21 44.30 6.12
N SER A 37 -27.94 44.26 7.23
CA SER A 37 -29.28 44.85 7.34
C SER A 37 -29.45 45.40 8.74
N THR A 38 -29.45 46.73 8.82
CA THR A 38 -29.84 47.51 10.00
C THR A 38 -31.20 48.11 9.73
N SER A 39 -32.04 48.22 10.77
CA SER A 39 -33.00 49.29 11.13
C SER A 39 -34.23 48.66 11.82
N ALA A 40 -34.89 49.15 12.87
CA ALA A 40 -34.64 50.05 14.01
C ALA A 40 -35.99 50.12 14.79
N SER A 41 -35.97 50.66 16.02
CA SER A 41 -37.09 51.09 16.90
C SER A 41 -37.75 49.96 17.75
N THR A 42 -38.02 50.09 19.06
CA THR A 42 -38.42 51.24 19.90
C THR A 42 -38.07 51.03 21.40
N SER A 43 -37.96 52.15 22.11
CA SER A 43 -37.67 52.44 23.53
C SER A 43 -38.39 51.65 24.64
N THR A 44 -37.77 51.53 25.83
CA THR A 44 -38.14 52.22 27.11
C THR A 44 -37.29 51.75 28.32
N THR A 45 -36.74 52.75 29.02
CA THR A 45 -36.14 52.88 30.38
C THR A 45 -36.09 51.71 31.39
N ALA A 46 -34.94 51.53 32.09
CA ALA A 46 -34.74 51.91 33.50
C ALA A 46 -33.68 51.04 34.25
N SER A 47 -32.64 51.72 34.74
CA SER A 47 -31.95 51.52 36.04
C SER A 47 -31.08 50.27 36.31
N ASP A 48 -29.79 50.54 36.45
CA ASP A 48 -28.92 50.12 37.57
C ASP A 48 -28.90 48.65 38.01
N ILE A 49 -27.84 47.92 37.59
CA ILE A 49 -26.95 47.20 38.51
C ILE A 49 -25.54 47.24 37.89
N LYS A 50 -24.65 48.01 38.50
CA LYS A 50 -23.20 47.87 38.39
C LYS A 50 -22.73 47.06 39.61
N THR A 51 -21.61 46.34 39.44
CA THR A 51 -20.87 45.52 40.43
C THR A 51 -21.56 44.19 40.77
N THR A 52 -21.02 42.99 40.50
CA THR A 52 -19.62 42.54 40.62
C THR A 52 -19.43 41.31 39.73
N LEU A 53 -18.81 41.44 38.56
CA LEU A 53 -18.29 40.30 37.81
C LEU A 53 -16.79 40.22 38.13
N THR A 54 -16.43 39.20 38.89
CA THR A 54 -15.06 38.74 39.06
C THR A 54 -14.38 38.68 37.71
N ASN A 55 -13.26 39.41 37.57
CA ASN A 55 -12.34 39.22 36.45
C ASN A 55 -11.99 37.72 36.40
N PHE A 56 -12.49 37.02 35.39
CA PHE A 56 -11.92 35.76 34.99
C PHE A 56 -10.61 36.10 34.27
N ASP A 57 -9.50 35.95 34.97
CA ASP A 57 -8.17 36.13 34.40
C ASP A 57 -8.00 35.13 33.24
N THR A 58 -7.98 35.65 32.02
CA THR A 58 -7.68 34.92 30.77
C THR A 58 -6.30 34.26 30.83
N GLU A 59 -5.41 34.70 31.73
CA GLU A 59 -4.13 34.06 32.01
C GLU A 59 -4.26 32.77 32.83
N GLN A 60 -5.24 32.64 33.72
CA GLN A 60 -5.45 31.39 34.47
C GLN A 60 -6.10 30.29 33.64
N VAL A 61 -6.96 30.63 32.67
CA VAL A 61 -7.56 29.62 31.78
C VAL A 61 -6.54 29.07 30.78
N SER A 62 -5.59 29.89 30.34
CA SER A 62 -4.49 29.44 29.46
C SER A 62 -3.51 28.54 30.22
N ASN A 63 -3.13 28.91 31.45
CA ASN A 63 -2.27 28.07 32.29
C ASN A 63 -2.94 26.75 32.72
N ASN A 64 -4.26 26.74 32.93
CA ASN A 64 -4.99 25.52 33.27
C ASN A 64 -5.17 24.59 32.06
N ALA A 65 -5.35 25.11 30.84
CA ALA A 65 -5.39 24.27 29.64
C ALA A 65 -4.04 23.57 29.38
N ASP A 66 -2.93 24.29 29.58
CA ASP A 66 -1.58 23.73 29.48
C ASP A 66 -1.24 22.76 30.63
N GLN A 67 -1.79 22.98 31.84
CA GLN A 67 -1.65 22.04 32.96
C GLN A 67 -2.55 20.80 32.84
N ILE A 68 -3.76 20.91 32.28
CA ILE A 68 -4.63 19.75 31.99
C ILE A 68 -3.99 18.86 30.91
N ALA A 69 -3.27 19.44 29.94
CA ALA A 69 -2.49 18.67 28.98
C ALA A 69 -1.36 17.83 29.62
N THR A 70 -0.94 18.18 30.84
CA THR A 70 0.08 17.47 31.62
C THR A 70 -0.50 16.44 32.62
N THR A 71 -1.83 16.29 32.69
CA THR A 71 -2.49 15.46 33.73
C THR A 71 -3.30 14.28 33.17
N LEU A 72 -3.32 14.06 31.86
CA LEU A 72 -3.91 12.84 31.29
C LEU A 72 -2.87 11.71 31.37
N THR A 73 -3.25 10.60 32.00
CA THR A 73 -2.43 9.37 32.05
C THR A 73 -2.78 8.43 30.90
N SER A 74 -1.91 7.48 30.60
CA SER A 74 -2.11 6.42 29.58
C SER A 74 -3.48 5.74 29.64
N ASP A 75 -4.06 5.65 30.84
CA ASP A 75 -5.33 4.97 31.12
C ASP A 75 -6.56 5.83 30.80
N GLN A 76 -6.39 7.05 30.31
CA GLN A 76 -7.48 7.97 30.00
C GLN A 76 -7.61 8.21 28.49
N ALA A 77 -8.85 8.15 28.00
CA ALA A 77 -9.13 8.43 26.59
C ALA A 77 -8.83 9.90 26.25
N GLY A 78 -8.06 10.13 25.19
CA GLY A 78 -7.58 11.45 24.79
C GLY A 78 -6.13 11.73 25.19
N TYR A 79 -5.48 10.84 25.93
CA TYR A 79 -4.05 10.91 26.25
C TYR A 79 -3.17 10.95 25.00
N LEU A 80 -3.43 10.09 24.01
CA LEU A 80 -2.62 10.11 22.78
C LEU A 80 -2.80 11.44 22.05
N HIS A 81 -4.01 12.01 22.08
CA HIS A 81 -4.25 13.33 21.51
C HIS A 81 -3.49 14.43 22.26
N SER A 82 -3.43 14.39 23.60
CA SER A 82 -2.76 15.44 24.37
C SER A 82 -1.25 15.49 24.16
N ILE A 83 -0.62 14.36 23.82
CA ILE A 83 0.81 14.28 23.47
C ILE A 83 1.09 14.56 21.97
N GLY A 84 0.07 14.97 21.19
CA GLY A 84 0.19 15.27 19.75
C GLY A 84 0.23 14.04 18.85
N LEU A 85 -0.26 12.90 19.33
CA LEU A 85 -0.54 11.69 18.55
C LEU A 85 -2.04 11.62 18.20
N ALA A 86 -2.45 10.70 17.32
CA ALA A 86 -3.84 10.53 16.89
C ALA A 86 -4.47 11.74 16.17
N ASP A 87 -3.64 12.70 15.74
CA ASP A 87 -4.07 13.88 14.99
C ASP A 87 -4.39 13.57 13.52
N GLY A 88 -5.57 13.98 13.08
CA GLY A 88 -6.02 13.89 11.68
C GLY A 88 -7.01 12.76 11.38
N TRP A 89 -7.14 12.45 10.08
CA TRP A 89 -8.17 11.54 9.53
C TRP A 89 -7.59 10.31 8.82
N GLY A 90 -6.27 10.16 8.81
CA GLY A 90 -5.58 9.08 8.09
C GLY A 90 -5.60 7.73 8.83
N PRO A 91 -5.15 6.64 8.17
CA PRO A 91 -5.10 5.30 8.77
C PRO A 91 -4.23 5.25 10.03
N THR A 92 -3.18 6.07 10.09
CA THR A 92 -2.32 6.20 11.27
C THR A 92 -3.10 6.70 12.50
N ALA A 93 -3.83 7.80 12.35
CA ALA A 93 -4.62 8.38 13.46
C ALA A 93 -5.74 7.43 13.90
N ILE A 94 -6.39 6.74 12.95
CA ILE A 94 -7.42 5.75 13.28
C ILE A 94 -6.83 4.59 14.09
N ILE A 95 -5.66 4.08 13.72
CA ILE A 95 -5.01 2.99 14.44
C ILE A 95 -4.54 3.44 15.83
N GLU A 96 -3.96 4.63 15.96
CA GLU A 96 -3.57 5.19 17.26
C GLU A 96 -4.78 5.29 18.21
N ARG A 97 -5.94 5.77 17.72
CA ARG A 97 -7.18 5.80 18.50
C ARG A 97 -7.69 4.41 18.87
N ILE A 98 -7.62 3.45 17.95
CA ILE A 98 -8.01 2.06 18.25
C ILE A 98 -7.11 1.47 19.32
N LEU A 99 -5.81 1.72 19.27
CA LEU A 99 -4.85 1.26 20.27
C LEU A 99 -5.12 1.91 21.63
N GLU A 100 -5.34 3.22 21.69
CA GLU A 100 -5.71 3.94 22.91
C GLU A 100 -7.00 3.41 23.52
N ILE A 101 -8.08 3.34 22.74
CA ILE A 101 -9.37 2.79 23.20
C ILE A 101 -9.17 1.36 23.70
N THR A 102 -8.42 0.53 22.99
CA THR A 102 -8.15 -0.84 23.42
C THR A 102 -7.39 -0.86 24.75
N HIS A 103 -6.37 -0.01 24.91
CA HIS A 103 -5.57 0.08 26.13
C HIS A 103 -6.43 0.52 27.32
N VAL A 104 -7.15 1.64 27.18
CA VAL A 104 -8.00 2.25 28.21
C VAL A 104 -9.12 1.31 28.66
N TYR A 105 -9.82 0.66 27.74
CA TYR A 105 -10.96 -0.20 28.10
C TYR A 105 -10.54 -1.56 28.64
N THR A 106 -9.37 -2.09 28.25
CA THR A 106 -8.93 -3.42 28.68
C THR A 106 -7.95 -3.39 29.87
N GLY A 107 -7.26 -2.26 30.09
CA GLY A 107 -6.19 -2.14 31.07
C GLY A 107 -4.99 -3.06 30.79
N LEU A 108 -4.87 -3.56 29.56
CA LEU A 108 -3.80 -4.49 29.18
C LEU A 108 -2.50 -3.74 28.94
N PRO A 109 -1.33 -4.36 29.22
CA PRO A 109 -0.04 -3.77 28.85
C PRO A 109 0.02 -3.50 27.34
N TRP A 110 0.80 -2.50 26.92
CA TRP A 110 0.88 -2.06 25.53
C TRP A 110 1.18 -3.20 24.53
N TRP A 111 2.04 -4.17 24.86
CA TRP A 111 2.29 -5.32 23.97
C TRP A 111 1.03 -6.14 23.69
N ALA A 112 0.20 -6.34 24.71
CA ALA A 112 -1.05 -7.10 24.63
C ALA A 112 -2.16 -6.27 23.96
N THR A 113 -2.16 -4.95 24.19
CA THR A 113 -3.03 -4.01 23.48
C THR A 113 -2.80 -4.09 21.97
N ILE A 114 -1.53 -4.04 21.54
CA ILE A 114 -1.16 -4.20 20.13
C ILE A 114 -1.66 -5.54 19.59
N ALA A 115 -1.54 -6.61 20.38
CA ALA A 115 -2.03 -7.94 19.99
C ALA A 115 -3.53 -7.99 19.80
N VAL A 116 -4.30 -7.52 20.78
CA VAL A 116 -5.76 -7.53 20.75
C VAL A 116 -6.29 -6.66 19.61
N ALA A 117 -5.76 -5.45 19.43
CA ALA A 117 -6.16 -4.57 18.34
C ALA A 117 -5.88 -5.21 16.97
N THR A 118 -4.70 -5.82 16.80
CA THR A 118 -4.32 -6.51 15.55
C THR A 118 -5.24 -7.69 15.27
N VAL A 119 -5.46 -8.56 16.26
CA VAL A 119 -6.33 -9.74 16.15
C VAL A 119 -7.78 -9.33 15.88
N GLY A 120 -8.29 -8.29 16.54
CA GLY A 120 -9.65 -7.78 16.34
C GLY A 120 -9.88 -7.30 14.92
N ILE A 121 -8.97 -6.47 14.38
CA ILE A 121 -9.05 -5.99 12.99
C ILE A 121 -8.95 -7.17 12.01
N ARG A 122 -7.99 -8.09 12.25
CA ARG A 122 -7.82 -9.27 11.39
C ARG A 122 -9.03 -10.18 11.42
N ALA A 123 -9.65 -10.41 12.57
CA ALA A 123 -10.88 -11.18 12.72
C ALA A 123 -12.03 -10.56 11.91
N ALA A 124 -12.19 -9.24 11.95
CA ALA A 124 -13.19 -8.54 11.14
C ALA A 124 -12.95 -8.68 9.62
N MET A 125 -11.71 -8.88 9.19
CA MET A 125 -11.33 -9.08 7.79
C MET A 125 -11.46 -10.54 7.31
N VAL A 126 -11.58 -11.52 8.20
CA VAL A 126 -11.73 -12.95 7.83
C VAL A 126 -12.80 -13.19 6.75
N PRO A 127 -14.04 -12.66 6.81
CA PRO A 127 -15.02 -12.89 5.74
C PRO A 127 -14.56 -12.39 4.36
N LEU A 128 -13.74 -11.33 4.30
CA LEU A 128 -13.16 -10.85 3.04
C LEU A 128 -12.11 -11.84 2.53
N TYR A 129 -11.25 -12.35 3.41
CA TYR A 129 -10.26 -13.37 3.07
C TYR A 129 -10.89 -14.70 2.63
N VAL A 130 -12.03 -15.10 3.22
CA VAL A 130 -12.81 -16.26 2.77
C VAL A 130 -13.27 -16.08 1.31
N LYS A 131 -13.85 -14.92 0.96
CA LYS A 131 -14.26 -14.62 -0.42
C LYS A 131 -13.09 -14.60 -1.39
N ALA A 132 -11.95 -14.03 -0.96
CA ALA A 132 -10.71 -14.02 -1.75
C ALA A 132 -10.17 -15.44 -1.97
N SER A 133 -10.17 -16.28 -0.93
CA SER A 133 -9.73 -17.68 -0.99
C SER A 133 -10.61 -18.53 -1.90
N ALA A 134 -11.94 -18.41 -1.78
CA ALA A 134 -12.88 -19.10 -2.66
C ALA A 134 -12.68 -18.71 -4.13
N ASN A 135 -12.50 -17.41 -4.41
CA ASN A 135 -12.23 -16.92 -5.75
C ASN A 135 -10.88 -17.41 -6.30
N ALA A 136 -9.85 -17.47 -5.46
CA ALA A 136 -8.54 -18.01 -5.82
C ALA A 136 -8.60 -19.51 -6.11
N ALA A 137 -9.39 -20.27 -5.37
CA ALA A 137 -9.63 -21.69 -5.65
C ALA A 137 -10.34 -21.89 -7.00
N LYS A 138 -11.40 -21.13 -7.31
CA LYS A 138 -12.02 -21.15 -8.65
C LYS A 138 -11.01 -20.82 -9.77
N MET A 139 -10.21 -19.77 -9.57
CA MET A 139 -9.14 -19.37 -10.49
C MET A 139 -8.13 -20.51 -10.74
N SER A 140 -7.84 -21.30 -9.72
CA SER A 140 -6.88 -22.41 -9.84
C SER A 140 -7.39 -23.53 -10.76
N HIS A 141 -8.70 -23.78 -10.83
CA HIS A 141 -9.30 -24.78 -11.71
C HIS A 141 -9.30 -24.35 -13.18
N VAL A 142 -9.58 -23.07 -13.44
CA VAL A 142 -9.66 -22.52 -14.81
C VAL A 142 -8.32 -21.97 -15.33
N LYS A 143 -7.27 -22.02 -14.50
CA LYS A 143 -5.94 -21.53 -14.85
C LYS A 143 -5.45 -21.99 -16.23
N PRO A 144 -5.53 -23.28 -16.63
CA PRO A 144 -5.05 -23.69 -17.95
C PRO A 144 -5.82 -23.05 -19.11
N GLU A 145 -7.14 -22.82 -18.96
CA GLU A 145 -7.95 -22.14 -19.97
C GLU A 145 -7.63 -20.65 -20.04
N LEU A 146 -7.40 -20.02 -18.88
CA LEU A 146 -6.98 -18.63 -18.81
C LEU A 146 -5.58 -18.40 -19.38
N ASP A 147 -4.66 -19.34 -19.15
CA ASP A 147 -3.30 -19.30 -19.70
C ASP A 147 -3.34 -19.44 -21.23
N LYS A 148 -4.20 -20.31 -21.78
CA LYS A 148 -4.44 -20.40 -23.23
C LYS A 148 -5.02 -19.11 -23.80
N ALA A 149 -6.07 -18.56 -23.18
CA ALA A 149 -6.65 -17.28 -23.60
C ALA A 149 -5.64 -16.12 -23.53
N LEU A 150 -4.71 -16.16 -22.57
CA LEU A 150 -3.62 -15.21 -22.46
C LEU A 150 -2.58 -15.39 -23.57
N SER A 151 -2.24 -16.63 -23.95
CA SER A 151 -1.34 -16.88 -25.08
C SER A 151 -1.97 -16.45 -26.41
N ASP A 152 -3.26 -16.68 -26.61
CA ASP A 152 -3.98 -16.24 -27.81
C ASP A 152 -3.95 -14.71 -27.92
N LEU A 153 -4.17 -14.01 -26.80
CA LEU A 153 -4.08 -12.55 -26.74
C LEU A 153 -2.67 -12.05 -27.07
N GLN A 154 -1.62 -12.74 -26.60
CA GLN A 154 -0.22 -12.37 -26.87
C GLN A 154 0.20 -12.64 -28.31
N ASN A 155 -0.38 -13.66 -28.95
CA ASN A 155 -0.08 -14.05 -30.33
C ASN A 155 -0.96 -13.35 -31.36
N ALA A 156 -2.10 -12.76 -30.94
CA ALA A 156 -3.02 -12.05 -31.81
C ALA A 156 -2.35 -10.86 -32.50
N SER A 157 -2.34 -10.91 -33.84
CA SER A 157 -1.71 -9.91 -34.70
C SER A 157 -2.65 -8.74 -35.02
N ASN A 158 -3.94 -9.03 -35.09
CA ASN A 158 -4.99 -8.08 -35.43
C ASN A 158 -5.69 -7.53 -34.18
N GLN A 159 -6.09 -6.26 -34.24
CA GLN A 159 -6.85 -5.62 -33.14
C GLN A 159 -8.17 -6.37 -32.85
N GLN A 160 -8.81 -6.91 -33.88
CA GLN A 160 -10.04 -7.68 -33.74
C GLN A 160 -9.82 -9.03 -33.04
N GLU A 161 -8.74 -9.74 -33.37
CA GLU A 161 -8.33 -10.98 -32.68
C GLU A 161 -8.00 -10.70 -31.21
N GLN A 162 -7.33 -9.59 -30.90
CA GLN A 162 -7.04 -9.19 -29.53
C GLN A 162 -8.32 -8.92 -28.73
N LEU A 163 -9.30 -8.23 -29.32
CA LEU A 163 -10.60 -7.99 -28.70
C LEU A 163 -11.37 -9.30 -28.46
N GLN A 164 -11.33 -10.23 -29.42
CA GLN A 164 -11.96 -11.55 -29.29
C GLN A 164 -11.29 -12.39 -28.19
N ALA A 165 -9.96 -12.44 -28.15
CA ALA A 165 -9.21 -13.15 -27.10
C ALA A 165 -9.48 -12.55 -25.71
N ALA A 166 -9.51 -11.21 -25.59
CA ALA A 166 -9.86 -10.53 -24.35
C ALA A 166 -11.30 -10.80 -23.91
N ALA A 167 -12.25 -10.83 -24.85
CA ALA A 167 -13.65 -11.17 -24.59
C ALA A 167 -13.79 -12.63 -24.16
N ASN A 168 -13.06 -13.56 -24.79
CA ASN A 168 -13.03 -14.97 -24.39
C ASN A 168 -12.51 -15.12 -22.95
N ARG A 169 -11.41 -14.45 -22.60
CA ARG A 169 -10.90 -14.43 -21.21
C ARG A 169 -11.95 -13.94 -20.21
N LYS A 170 -12.67 -12.87 -20.54
CA LYS A 170 -13.76 -12.34 -19.69
C LYS A 170 -14.93 -13.32 -19.59
N LYS A 171 -15.27 -14.01 -20.68
CA LYS A 171 -16.32 -15.02 -20.73
C LYS A 171 -15.97 -16.21 -19.81
N ILE A 172 -14.77 -16.78 -19.92
CA ILE A 172 -14.28 -17.86 -19.06
C ILE A 172 -14.38 -17.47 -17.58
N MET A 173 -13.93 -16.27 -17.21
CA MET A 173 -14.05 -15.78 -15.83
C MET A 173 -15.52 -15.65 -15.37
N LYS A 174 -16.41 -15.18 -16.24
CA LYS A 174 -17.84 -14.98 -15.92
C LYS A 174 -18.57 -16.32 -15.77
N GLU A 175 -18.32 -17.28 -16.65
CA GLU A 175 -18.93 -18.61 -16.63
C GLU A 175 -18.56 -19.39 -15.37
N ASN A 176 -17.35 -19.18 -14.86
CA ASN A 176 -16.86 -19.80 -13.63
C ASN A 176 -17.14 -18.98 -12.36
N ASP A 177 -17.96 -17.91 -12.44
CA ASP A 177 -18.29 -17.00 -11.33
C ASP A 177 -17.03 -16.50 -10.57
N ILE A 178 -16.03 -16.09 -11.35
CA ILE A 178 -14.79 -15.49 -10.86
C ILE A 178 -14.95 -13.97 -10.90
N LYS A 179 -14.89 -13.35 -9.72
CA LYS A 179 -15.05 -11.90 -9.57
C LYS A 179 -13.68 -11.26 -9.38
N LEU A 180 -13.35 -10.31 -10.26
CA LEU A 180 -12.08 -9.59 -10.18
C LEU A 180 -11.97 -8.77 -8.88
N SER A 181 -13.10 -8.27 -8.35
CA SER A 181 -13.12 -7.54 -7.07
C SER A 181 -12.63 -8.37 -5.89
N HIS A 182 -12.93 -9.67 -5.86
CA HIS A 182 -12.50 -10.56 -4.77
C HIS A 182 -10.98 -10.76 -4.74
N GLN A 183 -10.31 -10.60 -5.88
CA GLN A 183 -8.86 -10.67 -5.97
C GLN A 183 -8.18 -9.47 -5.28
N PHE A 184 -8.89 -8.34 -5.17
CA PHE A 184 -8.37 -7.13 -4.55
C PHE A 184 -8.65 -7.02 -3.05
N TYR A 185 -9.44 -7.92 -2.46
CA TYR A 185 -9.73 -7.86 -1.01
C TYR A 185 -8.49 -7.91 -0.12
N PRO A 186 -7.46 -8.72 -0.39
CA PRO A 186 -6.23 -8.67 0.41
C PRO A 186 -5.50 -7.32 0.34
N MET A 187 -5.68 -6.50 -0.71
CA MET A 187 -5.03 -5.18 -0.80
C MET A 187 -5.57 -4.17 0.22
N ILE A 188 -6.76 -4.40 0.79
CA ILE A 188 -7.30 -3.59 1.89
C ILE A 188 -6.38 -3.64 3.12
N GLN A 189 -5.53 -4.67 3.23
CA GLN A 189 -4.53 -4.76 4.29
C GLN A 189 -3.45 -3.67 4.18
N LEU A 190 -3.17 -3.11 2.99
CA LEU A 190 -2.06 -2.17 2.80
C LEU A 190 -2.25 -0.86 3.59
N PRO A 191 -3.39 -0.14 3.52
CA PRO A 191 -3.62 1.04 4.34
C PRO A 191 -3.61 0.74 5.85
N ILE A 192 -4.14 -0.42 6.26
CA ILE A 192 -4.19 -0.83 7.67
C ILE A 192 -2.77 -1.08 8.18
N ALA A 193 -1.98 -1.84 7.43
CA ALA A 193 -0.60 -2.14 7.79
C ALA A 193 0.27 -0.87 7.82
N TYR A 194 0.05 0.07 6.91
CA TYR A 194 0.68 1.38 6.95
C TYR A 194 0.28 2.17 8.20
N GLY A 195 -1.00 2.13 8.58
CA GLY A 195 -1.51 2.74 9.81
C GLY A 195 -0.82 2.21 11.06
N PHE A 196 -0.75 0.89 11.23
CA PHE A 196 -0.01 0.25 12.32
C PHE A 196 1.49 0.59 12.29
N PHE A 197 2.13 0.48 11.13
CA PHE A 197 3.56 0.75 11.01
C PHE A 197 3.91 2.18 11.42
N GLN A 198 3.22 3.17 10.86
CA GLN A 198 3.48 4.57 11.20
C GLN A 198 3.01 4.94 12.60
N GLY A 199 1.88 4.40 13.06
CA GLY A 199 1.32 4.70 14.37
C GLY A 199 2.23 4.20 15.49
N LEU A 200 2.61 2.92 15.45
CA LEU A 200 3.52 2.34 16.43
C LEU A 200 4.90 2.96 16.36
N ARG A 201 5.38 3.33 15.17
CA ARG A 201 6.65 4.05 15.03
C ARG A 201 6.57 5.45 15.66
N LYS A 202 5.46 6.17 15.52
CA LYS A 202 5.27 7.46 16.20
C LYS A 202 5.21 7.28 17.71
N MET A 203 4.39 6.34 18.19
CA MET A 203 4.26 6.02 19.61
C MET A 203 5.61 5.62 20.24
N ALA A 204 6.46 4.91 19.50
CA ALA A 204 7.80 4.55 19.96
C ALA A 204 8.79 5.74 20.01
N ASN A 205 8.57 6.79 19.21
CA ASN A 205 9.44 7.98 19.19
C ASN A 205 8.94 9.10 20.11
N TYR A 206 7.68 9.04 20.54
CA TYR A 206 7.11 9.96 21.52
C TYR A 206 7.10 9.31 22.91
N PRO A 207 7.12 10.09 24.00
CA PRO A 207 7.12 9.55 25.36
C PRO A 207 5.73 9.06 25.77
N VAL A 208 5.25 7.99 25.14
CA VAL A 208 4.02 7.31 25.53
C VAL A 208 4.26 6.61 26.86
N GLU A 209 3.47 6.94 27.87
CA GLU A 209 3.56 6.35 29.20
C GLU A 209 3.33 4.83 29.12
N GLY A 210 4.23 4.06 29.76
CA GLY A 210 4.18 2.60 29.75
C GLY A 210 4.84 1.92 28.54
N PHE A 211 5.20 2.63 27.46
CA PHE A 211 5.87 1.97 26.32
C PHE A 211 7.25 1.41 26.68
N GLU A 212 7.96 2.01 27.64
CA GLU A 212 9.29 1.56 28.05
C GLU A 212 9.27 0.36 29.01
N THR A 213 8.14 0.12 29.68
CA THR A 213 8.02 -0.86 30.77
C THR A 213 7.01 -1.98 30.50
N GLN A 214 6.03 -1.74 29.62
CA GLN A 214 4.91 -2.66 29.36
C GLN A 214 5.15 -3.56 28.13
N GLY A 215 6.39 -4.02 27.95
CA GLY A 215 6.73 -5.10 27.03
C GLY A 215 6.56 -6.49 27.63
N LEU A 216 7.12 -7.51 26.99
CA LEU A 216 7.02 -8.91 27.46
C LEU A 216 8.38 -9.63 27.35
N ALA A 217 8.70 -10.44 28.35
CA ALA A 217 9.87 -11.33 28.36
C ALA A 217 11.19 -10.60 28.05
N TRP A 218 11.77 -10.79 26.85
CA TRP A 218 13.07 -10.20 26.47
C TRP A 218 12.96 -8.84 25.78
N PHE A 219 11.75 -8.32 25.56
CA PHE A 219 11.50 -7.02 24.91
C PHE A 219 10.65 -6.10 25.82
N GLU A 220 11.11 -5.86 27.05
CA GLU A 220 10.40 -5.02 28.03
C GLU A 220 10.16 -3.59 27.53
N ASN A 221 11.13 -3.02 26.82
CA ASN A 221 11.01 -1.69 26.22
C ASN A 221 10.50 -1.80 24.77
N LEU A 222 9.27 -1.36 24.53
CA LEU A 222 8.64 -1.36 23.21
C LEU A 222 9.17 -0.25 22.29
N SER A 223 9.70 0.84 22.84
CA SER A 223 10.29 1.96 22.09
C SER A 223 11.71 1.66 21.61
N ALA A 224 12.44 0.80 22.32
CA ALA A 224 13.77 0.35 21.93
C ALA A 224 13.73 -0.73 20.85
N VAL A 225 14.89 -0.99 20.22
CA VAL A 225 15.08 -2.12 19.30
C VAL A 225 15.13 -3.45 20.06
N ASP A 226 14.69 -4.56 19.43
CA ASP A 226 14.83 -5.90 20.04
C ASP A 226 16.32 -6.30 20.12
N PRO A 227 16.89 -6.46 21.34
CA PRO A 227 18.31 -6.74 21.51
C PRO A 227 18.74 -8.12 20.96
N TYR A 228 17.82 -9.09 20.88
CA TYR A 228 18.13 -10.46 20.48
C TYR A 228 17.69 -10.79 19.05
N CYS A 229 17.04 -9.84 18.35
CA CYS A 229 16.37 -10.07 17.07
C CYS A 229 15.38 -11.26 17.09
N GLY A 230 14.89 -11.64 18.27
CA GLY A 230 14.06 -12.83 18.46
C GLY A 230 12.70 -12.67 17.79
N LEU A 231 12.09 -11.49 17.90
CA LEU A 231 10.81 -11.17 17.27
C LEU A 231 10.90 -11.18 15.73
N GLN A 232 12.01 -10.71 15.17
CA GLN A 232 12.26 -10.67 13.73
C GLN A 232 12.42 -12.08 13.17
N ILE A 233 13.21 -12.93 13.84
CA ILE A 233 13.42 -14.33 13.43
C ILE A 233 12.10 -15.10 13.52
N LEU A 234 11.35 -14.94 14.61
CA LEU A 234 10.04 -15.56 14.78
C LEU A 234 9.08 -15.15 13.66
N THR A 235 8.97 -13.85 13.41
CA THR A 235 8.13 -13.31 12.33
C THR A 235 8.52 -13.90 10.98
N ALA A 236 9.81 -13.92 10.66
CA ALA A 236 10.32 -14.47 9.41
C ALA A 236 9.98 -15.96 9.26
N ALA A 237 10.17 -16.76 10.31
CA ALA A 237 9.84 -18.18 10.33
C ALA A 237 8.35 -18.42 10.07
N VAL A 238 7.48 -17.65 10.72
CA VAL A 238 6.02 -17.73 10.55
C VAL A 238 5.60 -17.34 9.14
N VAL A 239 6.13 -16.24 8.59
CA VAL A 239 5.84 -15.80 7.21
C VAL A 239 6.30 -16.86 6.20
N VAL A 240 7.48 -17.45 6.40
CA VAL A 240 7.97 -18.55 5.56
C VAL A 240 7.02 -19.76 5.63
N GLY A 241 6.52 -20.12 6.82
CA GLY A 241 5.51 -21.16 7.00
C GLY A 241 4.20 -20.86 6.27
N MET A 242 3.74 -19.62 6.33
CA MET A 242 2.54 -19.12 5.63
C MET A 242 2.71 -19.18 4.11
N VAL A 243 3.83 -18.71 3.57
CA VAL A 243 4.11 -18.75 2.12
C VAL A 243 4.20 -20.20 1.64
N ARG A 244 4.86 -21.09 2.40
CA ARG A 244 4.87 -22.54 2.13
C ARG A 244 3.47 -23.14 2.13
N SER A 245 2.58 -22.60 2.95
CA SER A 245 1.21 -23.11 3.10
C SER A 245 0.21 -22.61 2.06
N GLY A 246 0.59 -21.68 1.18
CA GLY A 246 -0.26 -21.17 0.10
C GLY A 246 -0.53 -19.66 0.13
N GLY A 247 0.14 -18.91 1.02
CA GLY A 247 -0.03 -17.47 1.20
C GLY A 247 -1.28 -17.11 2.02
N GLU A 248 -1.58 -15.81 2.17
CA GLU A 248 -2.67 -15.32 3.03
C GLU A 248 -4.08 -15.80 2.62
N THR A 249 -4.27 -16.19 1.36
CA THR A 249 -5.54 -16.75 0.86
C THR A 249 -5.58 -18.28 0.88
N GLY A 250 -4.47 -18.94 1.22
CA GLY A 250 -4.34 -20.40 1.23
C GLY A 250 -4.43 -21.08 -0.13
N ALA A 251 -4.58 -20.35 -1.23
CA ALA A 251 -4.80 -20.90 -2.58
C ALA A 251 -3.94 -20.24 -3.67
N THR A 252 -2.85 -19.56 -3.30
CA THR A 252 -2.08 -18.79 -4.27
C THR A 252 -1.22 -19.71 -5.14
N GLN A 253 -1.62 -19.85 -6.41
CA GLN A 253 -0.86 -20.56 -7.46
C GLN A 253 0.26 -19.65 -8.00
N ILE A 254 1.26 -19.38 -7.17
CA ILE A 254 2.41 -18.52 -7.48
C ILE A 254 3.41 -19.28 -8.37
N ASN A 255 3.92 -18.63 -9.42
CA ASN A 255 5.00 -19.17 -10.25
C ASN A 255 6.21 -19.57 -9.34
N PRO A 256 6.87 -20.72 -9.57
CA PRO A 256 8.08 -21.16 -8.87
C PRO A 256 9.09 -20.06 -8.52
N LEU A 257 9.44 -19.16 -9.44
CA LEU A 257 10.37 -18.05 -9.16
C LEU A 257 9.85 -17.11 -8.08
N MET A 258 8.62 -16.64 -8.25
CA MET A 258 7.99 -15.71 -7.31
C MET A 258 7.79 -16.37 -5.95
N LYS A 259 7.52 -17.69 -5.90
CA LYS A 259 7.49 -18.45 -4.65
C LYS A 259 8.84 -18.46 -3.96
N LYS A 260 9.95 -18.71 -4.69
CA LYS A 260 11.31 -18.64 -4.13
C LYS A 260 11.61 -17.24 -3.59
N LEU A 261 11.28 -16.19 -4.36
CA LEU A 261 11.47 -14.80 -3.94
C LEU A 261 10.71 -14.48 -2.64
N LEU A 262 9.44 -14.86 -2.55
CA LEU A 262 8.60 -14.66 -1.35
C LEU A 262 9.06 -15.48 -0.14
N LEU A 263 9.83 -16.56 -0.33
CA LEU A 263 10.45 -17.33 0.75
C LEU A 263 11.76 -16.69 1.25
N TRP A 264 12.48 -15.99 0.38
CA TRP A 264 13.71 -15.27 0.72
C TRP A 264 13.45 -13.90 1.32
N LEU A 265 12.38 -13.23 0.91
CA LEU A 265 12.01 -11.88 1.36
C LEU A 265 11.97 -11.74 2.90
N PRO A 266 11.37 -12.67 3.68
CA PRO A 266 11.33 -12.56 5.14
C PRO A 266 12.70 -12.69 5.80
N ILE A 267 13.62 -13.44 5.18
CA ILE A 267 14.99 -13.63 5.70
C ILE A 267 15.77 -12.33 5.54
N VAL A 268 15.67 -11.71 4.35
CA VAL A 268 16.30 -10.40 4.09
C VAL A 268 15.67 -9.31 4.96
N SER A 269 14.35 -9.39 5.24
CA SER A 269 13.69 -8.37 6.06
C SER A 269 14.25 -8.28 7.48
N ILE A 270 14.81 -9.36 8.05
CA ILE A 270 15.42 -9.34 9.39
C ILE A 270 16.48 -8.23 9.50
N PHE A 271 17.34 -8.09 8.48
CA PHE A 271 18.39 -7.07 8.47
C PHE A 271 17.86 -5.64 8.38
N ILE A 272 16.68 -5.46 7.79
CA ILE A 272 16.02 -4.15 7.66
C ILE A 272 15.26 -3.83 8.95
N THR A 273 14.58 -4.82 9.53
CA THR A 273 13.72 -4.66 10.71
C THR A 273 14.49 -4.67 12.03
N LYS A 274 15.80 -4.95 12.04
CA LYS A 274 16.62 -4.92 13.26
C LYS A 274 16.71 -3.52 13.87
N GLU A 275 16.60 -2.48 13.04
CA GLU A 275 16.63 -1.07 13.47
C GLU A 275 15.24 -0.56 13.87
N PHE A 276 14.21 -1.40 13.82
CA PHE A 276 12.86 -0.99 14.19
C PHE A 276 12.61 -1.22 15.68
N SER A 277 11.80 -0.34 16.25
CA SER A 277 11.29 -0.48 17.62
C SER A 277 10.55 -1.81 17.78
N ALA A 278 10.67 -2.41 18.97
CA ALA A 278 10.04 -3.67 19.31
C ALA A 278 8.52 -3.62 19.14
N ALA A 279 7.85 -2.49 19.42
CA ALA A 279 6.42 -2.30 19.18
C ALA A 279 5.99 -2.65 17.74
N VAL A 280 6.74 -2.14 16.76
CA VAL A 280 6.47 -2.37 15.34
C VAL A 280 6.67 -3.85 14.97
N VAL A 281 7.71 -4.48 15.51
CA VAL A 281 8.03 -5.87 15.22
C VAL A 281 7.04 -6.82 15.91
N VAL A 282 6.59 -6.51 17.13
CA VAL A 282 5.51 -7.22 17.84
C VAL A 282 4.24 -7.24 16.98
N TYR A 283 3.84 -6.09 16.42
CA TYR A 283 2.74 -6.05 15.46
C TYR A 283 2.96 -7.01 14.29
N PHE A 284 4.14 -6.98 13.64
CA PHE A 284 4.42 -7.89 12.52
C PHE A 284 4.39 -9.36 12.94
N ALA A 285 4.88 -9.71 14.13
CA ALA A 285 4.89 -11.06 14.66
C ALA A 285 3.45 -11.58 14.86
N ILE A 286 2.61 -10.80 15.53
CA ILE A 286 1.21 -11.16 15.81
C ILE A 286 0.39 -11.22 14.52
N ASN A 287 0.56 -10.22 13.67
CA ASN A 287 -0.09 -10.12 12.38
C ASN A 287 0.24 -11.32 11.48
N SER A 288 1.52 -11.68 11.37
CA SER A 288 1.97 -12.84 10.60
C SER A 288 1.50 -14.16 11.20
N THR A 289 1.46 -14.25 12.54
CA THR A 289 0.98 -15.44 13.26
C THR A 289 -0.51 -15.64 13.02
N PHE A 290 -1.32 -14.59 13.13
CA PHE A 290 -2.73 -14.65 12.77
C PHE A 290 -2.92 -15.03 11.30
N SER A 291 -2.19 -14.39 10.38
CA SER A 291 -2.24 -14.76 8.95
C SER A 291 -1.89 -16.22 8.71
N PHE A 292 -0.91 -16.77 9.43
CA PHE A 292 -0.56 -18.18 9.32
C PHE A 292 -1.69 -19.09 9.78
N PHE A 293 -2.28 -18.83 10.96
CA PHE A 293 -3.44 -19.57 11.45
C PHE A 293 -4.65 -19.44 10.52
N GLN A 294 -4.91 -18.24 10.00
CA GLN A 294 -5.95 -17.99 9.01
C GLN A 294 -5.71 -18.81 7.74
N THR A 295 -4.48 -18.87 7.23
CA THR A 295 -4.12 -19.70 6.08
C THR A 295 -4.38 -21.17 6.35
N LEU A 296 -4.02 -21.68 7.54
CA LEU A 296 -4.30 -23.06 7.92
C LEU A 296 -5.81 -23.33 7.99
N LEU A 297 -6.58 -22.41 8.58
CA LEU A 297 -8.04 -22.48 8.66
C LEU A 297 -8.68 -22.52 7.26
N LEU A 298 -8.32 -21.57 6.38
CA LEU A 298 -8.79 -21.48 5.00
C LEU A 298 -8.40 -22.68 4.14
N ARG A 299 -7.34 -23.40 4.51
CA ARG A 299 -6.88 -24.60 3.82
C ARG A 299 -7.55 -25.88 4.34
N SER A 300 -8.02 -25.87 5.57
CA SER A 300 -8.64 -27.05 6.19
C SER A 300 -9.87 -27.51 5.40
N HIS A 301 -9.97 -28.82 5.18
CA HIS A 301 -11.07 -29.41 4.41
C HIS A 301 -12.42 -29.21 5.11
N TRP A 302 -12.44 -29.33 6.44
CA TRP A 302 -13.61 -29.07 7.27
C TRP A 302 -14.15 -27.65 7.06
N PHE A 303 -13.31 -26.62 7.19
CA PHE A 303 -13.75 -25.24 7.06
C PHE A 303 -14.19 -24.91 5.63
N ARG A 304 -13.51 -25.48 4.63
CA ARG A 304 -13.91 -25.34 3.22
C ARG A 304 -15.29 -25.91 2.96
N THR A 305 -15.57 -27.09 3.50
CA THR A 305 -16.89 -27.73 3.36
C THR A 305 -17.96 -26.92 4.09
N PHE A 306 -17.67 -26.48 5.32
CA PHE A 306 -18.57 -25.63 6.11
C PHE A 306 -18.93 -24.32 5.39
N MET A 307 -17.93 -23.64 4.82
CA MET A 307 -18.11 -22.38 4.10
C MET A 307 -18.50 -22.56 2.62
N LYS A 308 -18.76 -23.80 2.16
CA LYS A 308 -19.06 -24.14 0.75
C LYS A 308 -18.04 -23.57 -0.24
N MET A 309 -16.77 -23.54 0.16
CA MET A 309 -15.67 -23.08 -0.69
C MET A 309 -15.25 -24.21 -1.64
N PRO A 310 -14.93 -23.90 -2.91
CA PRO A 310 -14.42 -24.91 -3.83
C PRO A 310 -13.11 -25.48 -3.32
N GLU A 311 -12.88 -26.76 -3.59
CA GLU A 311 -11.60 -27.40 -3.27
C GLU A 311 -10.46 -26.72 -4.05
N MET A 312 -9.25 -26.78 -3.51
CA MET A 312 -8.09 -26.26 -4.25
C MET A 312 -7.78 -27.22 -5.39
N ALA A 313 -7.56 -26.71 -6.59
CA ALA A 313 -6.99 -27.51 -7.66
C ALA A 313 -5.64 -28.07 -7.18
N LYS A 314 -5.47 -29.40 -7.28
CA LYS A 314 -4.18 -30.03 -7.02
C LYS A 314 -3.17 -29.43 -8.01
N PRO A 315 -1.92 -29.15 -7.59
CA PRO A 315 -0.89 -28.73 -8.52
C PRO A 315 -0.78 -29.79 -9.64
N ASN A 316 -1.06 -29.39 -10.88
CA ASN A 316 -0.88 -30.29 -12.02
C ASN A 316 0.64 -30.54 -12.18
N PRO A 317 1.13 -31.78 -12.04
CA PRO A 317 2.55 -32.09 -12.21
C PRO A 317 3.08 -31.77 -13.62
N ASP A 318 2.19 -31.77 -14.62
CA ASP A 318 2.50 -31.54 -16.03
C ASP A 318 2.32 -30.06 -16.45
N ALA A 319 1.97 -29.17 -15.53
CA ALA A 319 1.90 -27.75 -15.84
C ALA A 319 3.29 -27.21 -16.21
N PRO A 320 3.42 -26.40 -17.28
CA PRO A 320 4.69 -25.79 -17.65
C PRO A 320 5.27 -25.05 -16.45
N LYS A 321 6.40 -25.52 -15.95
CA LYS A 321 7.11 -24.87 -14.83
C LYS A 321 7.70 -23.58 -15.39
N GLY A 322 7.24 -22.44 -14.89
CA GLY A 322 7.86 -21.15 -15.20
C GLY A 322 9.34 -21.13 -14.83
N PRO A 323 10.11 -20.12 -15.30
CA PRO A 323 11.53 -20.02 -15.03
C PRO A 323 11.79 -20.17 -13.54
N SER A 324 12.75 -21.01 -13.18
CA SER A 324 13.01 -21.41 -11.80
C SER A 324 14.04 -20.51 -11.12
N THR A 325 14.83 -19.79 -11.93
CA THR A 325 15.89 -18.86 -11.52
C THR A 325 15.68 -17.49 -12.15
N VAL A 326 16.33 -16.48 -11.55
CA VAL A 326 16.28 -15.09 -12.05
C VAL A 326 16.95 -14.96 -13.41
N SER A 327 18.03 -15.71 -13.67
CA SER A 327 18.72 -15.73 -14.96
C SER A 327 17.84 -16.26 -16.08
N GLU A 328 17.19 -17.41 -15.88
CA GLU A 328 16.21 -17.99 -16.82
C GLU A 328 15.05 -17.03 -17.09
N TRP A 329 14.57 -16.33 -16.05
CA TRP A 329 13.54 -15.32 -16.21
C TRP A 329 14.04 -14.12 -17.02
N TRP A 330 15.27 -13.66 -16.80
CA TRP A 330 15.84 -12.54 -17.53
C TRP A 330 16.07 -12.87 -19.01
N SER A 331 16.53 -14.09 -19.31
CA SER A 331 16.68 -14.57 -20.69
C SER A 331 15.34 -14.70 -21.39
N ASP A 332 14.35 -15.35 -20.76
CA ASP A 332 12.99 -15.52 -21.31
C ASP A 332 12.29 -14.16 -21.50
N PHE A 333 12.49 -13.22 -20.56
CA PHE A 333 11.97 -11.86 -20.66
C PHE A 333 12.59 -11.09 -21.84
N ASN A 334 13.91 -11.17 -22.00
CA ASN A 334 14.60 -10.53 -23.12
C ASN A 334 14.18 -11.12 -24.46
N GLU A 335 14.13 -12.45 -24.56
CA GLU A 335 13.72 -13.14 -25.78
C GLU A 335 12.29 -12.76 -26.17
N LYS A 336 11.35 -12.77 -25.22
CA LYS A 336 9.96 -12.34 -25.46
C LYS A 336 9.86 -10.87 -25.87
N ASN A 337 10.68 -9.99 -25.29
CA ASN A 337 10.70 -8.58 -25.68
C ASN A 337 11.29 -8.36 -27.07
N GLN A 338 12.34 -9.09 -27.42
CA GLN A 338 12.92 -9.07 -28.76
C GLN A 338 11.91 -9.58 -29.80
N GLN A 339 11.27 -10.73 -29.54
CA GLN A 339 10.22 -11.27 -30.41
C GLN A 339 9.05 -10.29 -30.57
N LYS A 340 8.59 -9.64 -29.48
CA LYS A 340 7.54 -8.62 -29.56
C LYS A 340 7.99 -7.40 -30.38
N LEU A 341 9.24 -6.98 -30.24
CA LEU A 341 9.79 -5.87 -30.99
C LEU A 341 9.91 -6.20 -32.48
N GLU A 342 10.35 -7.41 -32.82
CA GLU A 342 10.40 -7.91 -34.19
C GLU A 342 9.02 -8.04 -34.82
N LYS A 343 8.05 -8.64 -34.11
CA LYS A 343 6.64 -8.70 -34.55
C LYS A 343 6.07 -7.30 -34.80
N LYS A 344 6.36 -6.33 -33.92
CA LYS A 344 5.95 -4.93 -34.11
C LYS A 344 6.63 -4.27 -35.31
N LYS A 345 7.93 -4.51 -35.52
CA LYS A 345 8.67 -4.02 -36.70
C LYS A 345 8.11 -4.60 -38.00
N GLN A 346 7.85 -5.91 -38.05
CA GLN A 346 7.23 -6.58 -39.20
C GLN A 346 5.81 -6.06 -39.49
N ALA A 347 5.00 -5.85 -38.44
CA ALA A 347 3.67 -5.25 -38.57
C ALA A 347 3.73 -3.78 -39.02
N ALA A 348 4.75 -3.02 -38.62
CA ALA A 348 4.94 -1.64 -39.06
C ALA A 348 5.39 -1.58 -40.53
N ASN A 349 6.36 -2.42 -40.92
CA ASN A 349 6.86 -2.49 -42.29
C ASN A 349 5.77 -2.92 -43.27
N SER A 350 4.99 -3.97 -42.95
CA SER A 350 3.86 -4.40 -43.79
C SER A 350 2.78 -3.32 -43.95
N LYS A 351 2.52 -2.53 -42.91
CA LYS A 351 1.62 -1.36 -43.00
C LYS A 351 2.20 -0.25 -43.87
N ALA A 352 3.50 0.04 -43.74
CA ALA A 352 4.18 1.02 -44.58
C ALA A 352 4.14 0.61 -46.06
N ASP A 353 4.40 -0.66 -46.36
CA ASP A 353 4.32 -1.22 -47.71
C ASP A 353 2.90 -1.15 -48.28
N ALA A 354 1.88 -1.44 -47.45
CA ALA A 354 0.48 -1.31 -47.86
C ALA A 354 0.08 0.15 -48.16
N VAL A 355 0.58 1.11 -47.37
CA VAL A 355 0.35 2.55 -47.61
C VAL A 355 1.07 3.01 -48.88
N GLN A 356 2.30 2.55 -49.11
CA GLN A 356 3.06 2.88 -50.31
C GLN A 356 2.41 2.32 -51.57
N LYS A 357 1.94 1.07 -51.54
CA LYS A 357 1.13 0.47 -52.62
C LYS A 357 -0.15 1.25 -52.88
N ARG A 358 -0.88 1.68 -51.83
CA ARG A 358 -2.07 2.53 -51.99
C ARG A 358 -1.75 3.86 -52.67
N LYS A 359 -0.68 4.55 -52.27
CA LYS A 359 -0.24 5.81 -52.90
C LYS A 359 0.08 5.65 -54.39
N ILE A 360 0.76 4.57 -54.75
CA ILE A 360 1.10 4.27 -56.16
C ILE A 360 -0.19 3.99 -56.96
N SER A 361 -1.13 3.22 -56.40
CA SER A 361 -2.41 2.93 -57.07
C SER A 361 -3.37 4.11 -57.18
N SER A 362 -3.25 5.13 -56.30
CA SER A 362 -4.09 6.33 -56.33
C SER A 362 -3.56 7.44 -57.23
N THR A 363 -2.42 7.21 -57.92
CA THR A 363 -1.89 8.18 -58.89
C THR A 363 -2.65 7.99 -60.21
N PRO A 364 -3.45 8.95 -60.69
CA PRO A 364 -4.28 8.76 -61.87
C PRO A 364 -3.40 8.59 -63.13
N GLN A 365 -3.39 7.38 -63.70
CA GLN A 365 -2.96 7.17 -65.07
C GLN A 365 -4.06 7.70 -66.00
N ASN A 366 -3.68 8.57 -66.94
CA ASN A 366 -4.47 9.23 -67.99
C ASN A 366 -4.94 10.66 -67.71
N PHE A 367 -3.99 11.61 -67.77
CA PHE A 367 -4.23 12.87 -68.45
C PHE A 367 -3.50 12.83 -69.80
N ILE A 368 -4.12 12.19 -70.80
CA ILE A 368 -3.70 12.38 -72.20
C ILE A 368 -4.21 13.77 -72.60
N LYS A 369 -3.30 14.75 -72.65
CA LYS A 369 -3.57 16.04 -73.30
C LYS A 369 -3.86 15.77 -74.78
N ARG A 370 -5.12 15.91 -75.21
CA ARG A 370 -5.43 16.09 -76.63
C ARG A 370 -5.00 17.51 -77.02
N HIS A 371 -4.14 17.57 -78.03
CA HIS A 371 -3.63 18.78 -78.66
C HIS A 371 -4.72 19.52 -79.44
#